data_AF-A0A7R9AI74-F1
#
_entry.id   AF-A0A7R9AI74-F1
#
_cell.length_a   1.000
_cell.length_b   1.000
_cell.length_c   1.000
_cell.angle_alpha   90.00
_cell.angle_beta   90.00
_cell.angle_gamma   90.00
#
_symmetry.space_group_name_H-M   'P 1'
#
loop_
_entity.id
_entity.type
_entity.pdbx_description
1 polymer ?
#
loop_
_entity_poly.entity_id
_entity_poly.type
_entity_poly.pdbx_seq_one_letter_code
_entity_poly.pdbx_strand_id
1 'polypeptide(L)'
;MLVLGPWGGFTEGGVNFDAKVRRNSTDPEDIFVAHIAGMDTFARALVTAEKIIQESDYTQIRTKRYQSFDQGEGARFEKGELNLEALRLIAEQLGEPAITSGKQEKLEQMINQYL
;
A
#
# COMPACT_ATOMS: atom_id res chain seq x y z
N MET A 1 -6.45 -0.46 6.48
CA MET A 1 -5.69 0.44 7.37
C MET A 1 -4.25 0.71 6.91
N LEU A 2 -3.59 -0.19 6.15
CA LEU A 2 -2.24 0.01 5.60
C LEU A 2 -2.02 1.31 4.80
N VAL A 3 -3.06 1.86 4.19
CA VAL A 3 -2.99 3.15 3.48
C VAL A 3 -3.21 4.33 4.41
N LEU A 4 -4.00 4.20 5.48
CA LEU A 4 -4.35 5.34 6.33
C LEU A 4 -3.18 5.77 7.23
N GLY A 5 -2.49 4.79 7.86
CA GLY A 5 -1.40 5.07 8.80
C GLY A 5 -0.26 5.91 8.20
N PRO A 6 0.37 5.47 7.09
CA PRO A 6 1.50 6.17 6.49
C PRO A 6 1.18 7.58 5.97
N TRP A 7 -0.11 7.89 5.77
CA TRP A 7 -0.58 9.17 5.23
C TRP A 7 -1.16 10.10 6.31
N GLY A 8 -0.87 9.82 7.59
CA GLY A 8 -1.22 10.71 8.70
C GLY A 8 -2.60 10.46 9.32
N GLY A 9 -3.28 9.37 8.95
CA GLY A 9 -4.58 9.02 9.52
C GLY A 9 -5.71 9.96 9.10
N PHE A 10 -6.74 10.04 9.95
CA PHE A 10 -7.90 10.91 9.71
C PHE A 10 -7.67 12.31 10.30
N THR A 11 -8.13 13.35 9.59
CA THR A 11 -8.17 14.73 10.08
C THR A 11 -9.59 15.12 10.49
N GLU A 12 -10.49 15.25 9.51
CA GLU A 12 -11.89 15.64 9.71
C GLU A 12 -12.88 14.51 9.34
N GLY A 13 -12.35 13.36 8.92
CA GLY A 13 -13.12 12.19 8.51
C GLY A 13 -13.05 11.02 9.49
N GLY A 14 -13.58 9.87 9.07
CA GLY A 14 -13.52 8.65 9.86
C GLY A 14 -14.02 7.45 9.08
N VAL A 15 -14.19 6.33 9.78
CA VAL A 15 -14.80 5.13 9.22
C VAL A 15 -16.31 5.23 9.41
N ASN A 16 -17.02 5.61 8.34
CA ASN A 16 -18.49 5.57 8.31
C ASN A 16 -18.96 4.17 7.93
N PHE A 17 -19.77 3.53 8.77
CA PHE A 17 -20.42 2.26 8.46
C PHE A 17 -21.64 2.48 7.57
N ASP A 18 -21.41 2.85 6.31
CA ASP A 18 -22.44 2.84 5.25
C ASP A 18 -22.72 1.40 4.82
N ALA A 19 -23.27 0.64 5.77
CA ALA A 19 -23.52 -0.78 5.68
C ALA A 19 -24.94 -1.07 6.16
N LYS A 20 -25.44 -2.25 5.81
CA LYS A 20 -26.76 -2.74 6.23
C LYS A 20 -26.68 -4.21 6.60
N VAL A 21 -27.53 -4.59 7.55
CA VAL A 21 -27.76 -6.00 7.86
C VAL A 21 -28.27 -6.73 6.61
N ARG A 22 -28.07 -8.05 6.56
CA ARG A 22 -28.60 -8.88 5.47
C ARG A 22 -30.11 -8.96 5.60
N ARG A 23 -30.80 -9.24 4.49
CA ARG A 23 -32.28 -9.34 4.47
C ARG A 23 -32.83 -10.37 5.47
N ASN A 24 -32.07 -11.43 5.74
CA ASN A 24 -32.46 -12.50 6.64
C ASN A 24 -32.05 -12.25 8.10
N SER A 25 -31.30 -11.18 8.38
CA SER A 25 -30.93 -10.73 9.71
C SER A 25 -31.98 -9.72 10.17
N THR A 26 -33.08 -10.25 10.69
CA THR A 26 -34.32 -9.49 10.95
C THR A 26 -34.45 -9.04 12.39
N ASP A 27 -33.65 -9.59 13.29
CA ASP A 27 -33.82 -9.36 14.71
C ASP A 27 -33.15 -8.03 15.08
N PRO A 28 -33.71 -7.23 16.01
CA PRO A 28 -33.12 -5.95 16.37
C PRO A 28 -31.66 -6.05 16.84
N GLU A 29 -31.28 -7.16 17.50
CA GLU A 29 -29.90 -7.43 17.91
C GLU A 29 -28.90 -7.57 16.75
N ASP A 30 -29.36 -7.96 15.56
CA ASP A 30 -28.48 -8.14 14.40
C ASP A 30 -27.79 -6.83 13.99
N ILE A 31 -28.44 -5.69 14.24
CA ILE A 31 -27.85 -4.37 14.02
C ILE A 31 -26.59 -4.20 14.88
N PHE A 32 -26.66 -4.61 16.15
CA PHE A 32 -25.54 -4.52 17.08
C PHE A 32 -24.44 -5.50 16.69
N VAL A 33 -24.79 -6.76 16.43
CA VAL A 33 -23.82 -7.79 16.01
C VAL A 33 -23.08 -7.35 14.74
N ALA A 34 -23.78 -6.79 13.75
CA ALA A 34 -23.16 -6.31 12.51
C ALA A 34 -22.17 -5.15 12.74
N HIS A 35 -22.53 -4.18 13.58
CA HIS A 35 -21.64 -3.05 13.87
C HIS A 35 -20.43 -3.49 14.70
N ILE A 36 -20.62 -4.35 15.71
CA ILE A 36 -19.52 -4.92 16.51
C ILE A 36 -18.54 -5.64 15.59
N ALA A 37 -19.03 -6.51 14.70
CA ALA A 37 -18.19 -7.23 13.75
C ALA A 37 -17.41 -6.27 12.82
N GLY A 38 -18.05 -5.21 12.34
CA GLY A 38 -17.40 -4.18 11.53
C GLY A 38 -16.29 -3.45 12.31
N MET A 39 -16.60 -3.00 13.53
CA MET A 39 -15.66 -2.31 14.41
C MET A 39 -14.45 -3.20 14.76
N ASP A 40 -14.67 -4.45 15.15
CA ASP A 40 -13.60 -5.40 15.48
C ASP A 40 -12.72 -5.70 14.27
N THR A 41 -13.31 -5.85 13.07
CA THR A 41 -12.56 -6.06 11.84
C THR A 41 -11.65 -4.88 11.52
N PHE A 42 -12.16 -3.65 11.63
CA PHE A 42 -11.35 -2.45 11.42
C PHE A 42 -10.26 -2.27 12.50
N ALA A 43 -10.57 -2.59 13.76
CA ALA A 43 -9.62 -2.55 14.86
C ALA A 43 -8.47 -3.55 14.66
N ARG A 44 -8.79 -4.81 14.32
CA ARG A 44 -7.77 -5.82 13.98
C ARG A 44 -6.94 -5.39 12.79
N ALA A 45 -7.57 -4.88 11.73
CA ALA A 45 -6.87 -4.39 10.55
C ALA A 45 -5.93 -3.22 10.87
N LEU A 46 -6.28 -2.34 11.81
CA LEU A 46 -5.43 -1.24 12.26
C LEU A 46 -4.16 -1.76 12.93
N VAL A 47 -4.30 -2.64 13.92
CA VAL A 47 -3.17 -3.24 14.65
C VAL A 47 -2.27 -4.04 13.70
N THR A 48 -2.84 -4.87 12.83
CA THR A 48 -2.06 -5.62 11.84
C THR A 48 -1.34 -4.70 10.86
N ALA A 49 -2.00 -3.64 10.37
CA ALA A 49 -1.38 -2.68 9.47
C ALA A 49 -0.19 -1.97 10.12
N GLU A 50 -0.33 -1.54 11.37
CA GLU A 50 0.75 -0.92 12.14
C GLU A 50 1.95 -1.87 12.24
N LYS A 51 1.74 -3.13 12.63
CA LYS A 51 2.80 -4.14 12.69
C LYS A 51 3.48 -4.35 11.35
N ILE A 52 2.73 -4.48 10.26
CA ILE A 52 3.31 -4.62 8.91
C ILE A 52 4.18 -3.40 8.57
N ILE A 53 3.73 -2.19 8.89
CA ILE A 53 4.48 -0.96 8.57
C ILE A 53 5.77 -0.87 9.40
N GLN A 54 5.72 -1.24 10.68
CA GLN A 54 6.83 -1.05 11.63
C GLN A 54 7.81 -2.21 11.66
N GLU A 55 7.32 -3.45 11.49
CA GLU A 55 8.09 -4.67 11.78
C GLU A 55 8.44 -5.47 10.51
N SER A 56 7.91 -5.11 9.34
CA SER A 56 8.16 -5.84 8.08
C SER A 56 8.97 -5.03 7.07
N ASP A 57 9.45 -5.71 6.02
CA ASP A 57 10.16 -5.09 4.90
C ASP A 57 9.23 -4.34 3.91
N TYR A 58 7.92 -4.24 4.17
CA TYR A 58 6.93 -3.73 3.23
C TYR A 58 7.31 -2.39 2.58
N THR A 59 7.70 -1.39 3.39
CA THR A 59 8.10 -0.06 2.90
C THR A 59 9.45 -0.07 2.20
N GLN A 60 10.39 -0.90 2.70
CA GLN A 60 11.72 -1.04 2.11
C GLN A 60 11.66 -1.68 0.72
N ILE A 61 10.81 -2.67 0.50
CA ILE A 61 10.65 -3.34 -0.80
C ILE A 61 10.19 -2.34 -1.86
N ARG A 62 9.23 -1.48 -1.52
CA ARG A 62 8.77 -0.41 -2.42
C ARG A 62 9.91 0.58 -2.72
N THR A 63 10.61 1.06 -1.69
CA THR A 63 11.72 2.00 -1.85
C THR A 63 12.82 1.42 -2.74
N LYS A 64 13.28 0.20 -2.45
CA LYS A 64 14.30 -0.51 -3.25
C LYS A 64 13.87 -0.71 -4.70
N ARG A 65 12.58 -0.94 -4.97
CA ARG A 65 12.07 -1.13 -6.33
C ARG A 65 12.18 0.14 -7.19
N TYR A 66 12.01 1.31 -6.59
CA TYR A 66 12.00 2.60 -7.31
C TYR A 66 13.27 3.43 -7.09
N GLN A 67 14.27 2.91 -6.37
CA GLN A 67 15.51 3.63 -6.03
C GLN A 67 16.28 4.20 -7.24
N SER A 68 16.08 3.68 -8.44
CA SER A 68 16.71 4.19 -9.66
C SER A 68 16.27 5.61 -10.00
N PHE A 69 15.09 6.02 -9.53
CA PHE A 69 14.56 7.36 -9.73
C PHE A 69 15.13 8.37 -8.72
N ASP A 70 15.70 7.91 -7.61
CA ASP A 70 16.32 8.79 -6.60
C ASP A 70 17.78 9.14 -6.92
N GLN A 71 18.36 8.59 -7.99
CA GLN A 71 19.80 8.71 -8.30
C GLN A 71 20.06 8.95 -9.79
N GLY A 72 21.22 9.55 -10.10
CA GLY A 72 21.73 9.71 -11.46
C GLY A 72 20.72 10.31 -12.45
N GLU A 73 20.59 9.69 -13.61
CA GLU A 73 19.65 10.11 -14.67
C GLU A 73 18.19 9.94 -14.27
N GLY A 74 17.86 9.00 -13.38
CA GLY A 74 16.49 8.87 -12.86
C GLY A 74 16.07 10.07 -12.01
N ALA A 75 16.97 10.63 -11.21
CA ALA A 75 16.69 11.83 -10.43
C ALA A 75 16.52 13.07 -11.33
N ARG A 76 17.28 13.16 -12.42
CA ARG A 76 17.11 14.22 -13.43
C ARG A 76 15.78 14.08 -14.16
N PHE A 77 15.38 12.84 -14.46
CA PHE A 77 14.07 12.54 -15.03
C PHE A 77 12.92 12.99 -14.13
N GLU A 78 12.94 12.64 -12.83
CA GLU A 78 11.88 13.03 -11.90
C GLU A 78 11.76 14.55 -11.72
N LYS A 79 12.87 15.28 -11.84
CA LYS A 79 12.89 16.75 -11.80
C LYS A 79 12.42 17.40 -13.10
N GLY A 80 12.12 16.63 -14.14
CA GLY A 80 11.69 17.15 -15.45
C GLY A 80 12.83 17.79 -16.26
N GLU A 81 14.09 17.46 -15.97
CA GLU A 81 15.26 18.05 -16.62
C GLU A 81 15.64 17.37 -17.94
N LEU A 82 15.02 16.24 -18.25
CA LEU A 82 15.32 15.44 -19.44
C LEU A 82 14.23 15.59 -20.51
N ASN A 83 14.64 15.92 -21.72
CA ASN A 83 13.79 15.87 -22.90
C ASN A 83 13.89 14.48 -23.58
N LEU A 84 13.07 14.27 -24.62
CA LEU A 84 13.06 12.99 -25.35
C LEU A 84 14.40 12.65 -26.01
N GLU A 85 15.16 13.66 -26.45
CA GLU A 85 16.49 13.46 -27.06
C GLU A 85 17.49 12.92 -26.04
N ALA A 86 17.51 13.50 -24.83
CA ALA A 86 18.35 13.03 -23.73
C ALA A 86 17.98 11.60 -23.30
N LEU A 87 16.68 11.31 -23.20
CA LEU A 87 16.19 9.96 -22.87
C LEU A 87 16.60 8.91 -23.91
N ARG A 88 16.57 9.28 -25.20
CA ARG A 88 17.07 8.41 -26.29
C ARG A 88 18.55 8.10 -26.11
N LEU A 89 19.38 9.10 -25.81
CA LEU A 89 20.82 8.92 -25.62
C LEU A 89 21.12 8.02 -24.41
N ILE A 90 20.37 8.18 -23.33
CA ILE A 90 20.46 7.32 -22.14
C ILE A 90 20.17 5.85 -22.52
N ALA A 91 19.08 5.60 -23.26
CA ALA A 91 18.73 4.26 -23.71
C ALA A 91 19.80 3.63 -24.62
N GLU A 92 20.39 4.43 -25.52
CA GLU A 92 21.47 3.97 -26.40
C GLU A 92 22.75 3.61 -25.64
N GLN A 93 23.06 4.32 -24.55
CA GLN A 93 24.25 4.08 -23.71
C GLN A 93 24.08 2.93 -22.71
N LEU A 94 22.90 2.77 -22.12
CA LEU A 94 22.61 1.75 -21.10
C LEU A 94 22.29 0.37 -21.71
N GLY A 95 21.75 0.33 -22.93
CA GLY A 95 21.29 -0.91 -23.56
C GLY A 95 20.03 -1.47 -22.91
N GLU A 96 19.83 -2.78 -23.02
CA GLU A 96 18.63 -3.46 -22.50
C GLU A 96 18.57 -3.42 -20.96
N PRO A 97 17.47 -2.93 -20.36
CA PRO A 97 17.32 -2.88 -18.91
C PRO A 97 17.20 -4.28 -18.30
N ALA A 98 17.70 -4.42 -17.08
CA ALA A 98 17.59 -5.67 -16.32
C ALA A 98 16.12 -5.97 -15.94
N ILE A 99 15.69 -7.20 -16.19
CA ILE A 99 14.39 -7.69 -15.74
C ILE A 99 14.50 -8.07 -14.26
N THR A 100 13.73 -7.38 -13.41
CA THR A 100 13.70 -7.65 -11.96
C THR A 100 12.36 -8.25 -11.54
N SER A 101 12.40 -9.22 -10.62
CA SER A 101 11.20 -9.88 -10.09
C SER A 101 10.39 -8.92 -9.21
N GLY A 102 9.05 -8.95 -9.34
CA GLY A 102 8.13 -8.21 -8.47
C GLY A 102 7.94 -8.81 -7.07
N LYS A 103 8.39 -10.05 -6.84
CA LYS A 103 8.28 -10.77 -5.55
C LYS A 103 6.85 -10.82 -4.97
N GLN A 104 5.84 -10.97 -5.84
CA GLN A 104 4.43 -10.93 -5.45
C GLN A 104 4.09 -11.99 -4.39
N GLU A 105 4.48 -13.24 -4.59
CA GLU A 105 4.16 -14.35 -3.69
C GLU A 105 4.83 -14.15 -2.32
N LYS A 106 6.06 -13.62 -2.30
CA LYS A 106 6.75 -13.25 -1.06
C LYS A 106 6.01 -12.15 -0.31
N LEU A 107 5.50 -11.14 -1.02
CA LEU A 107 4.75 -10.04 -0.42
C LEU A 107 3.42 -10.54 0.14
N GLU A 108 2.69 -11.39 -0.58
CA GLU A 108 1.44 -12.01 -0.11
C GLU A 108 1.71 -12.87 1.14
N GLN A 109 2.77 -13.68 1.13
CA GLN A 109 3.16 -14.49 2.29
C GLN A 109 3.53 -13.63 3.50
N MET A 110 4.27 -12.54 3.30
CA MET A 110 4.62 -11.60 4.37
C MET A 110 3.34 -11.00 4.99
N ILE A 111 2.38 -10.53 4.20
CA ILE A 111 1.10 -10.01 4.73
C ILE A 111 0.40 -11.08 5.59
N ASN A 112 0.34 -12.32 5.10
CA ASN A 112 -0.28 -13.43 5.83
C ASN A 112 0.39 -13.76 7.16
N GLN A 113 1.68 -13.46 7.35
CA GLN A 113 2.37 -13.69 8.64
C GLN A 113 1.92 -12.72 9.74
N TYR A 114 1.30 -11.59 9.39
CA TYR A 114 0.83 -10.57 10.35
C TYR A 114 -0.68 -10.56 10.55
N LEU A 115 -1.44 -11.33 9.76
CA LEU A 115 -2.89 -11.51 9.91
C LEU A 115 -3.20 -12.39 11.13
#